data_AF-A0A7Y5E845-F1
#
_entry.id   AF-A0A7Y5E845-F1
#
_cell.length_a   1.000
_cell.length_b   1.000
_cell.length_c   1.000
_cell.angle_alpha   90.00
_cell.angle_beta   90.00
_cell.angle_gamma   90.00
#
_symmetry.space_group_name_H-M   'P 1'
#
loop_
_entity.id
_entity.type
_entity.pdbx_description
1 polymer ?
#
loop_
_entity_poly.entity_id
_entity_poly.type
_entity_poly.pdbx_seq_one_letter_code
_entity_poly.pdbx_strand_id
1 'polypeptide(L)'
;MSEFLHQGYFVLFLIITLGIIIGNLKVKGFSLDSSAVIFVALLLGHFGFTVPSEFQTLGLLLFIFTIGIQAGPGFVDAFLKYGRKLMVLCL
;
A
#
# COMPACT_ATOMS: atom_id res chain seq x y z
N MET A 1 26.42 -5.48 -14.96
CA MET A 1 26.10 -6.12 -13.65
C MET A 1 26.15 -5.11 -12.51
N SER A 2 27.17 -4.25 -12.43
CA SER A 2 27.32 -3.20 -11.41
C SER A 2 26.28 -2.07 -11.45
N GLU A 3 25.64 -1.83 -12.60
CA GLU A 3 24.67 -0.74 -12.79
C GLU A 3 23.32 -1.00 -12.09
N PHE A 4 22.91 -2.28 -11.99
CA PHE A 4 21.69 -2.69 -11.26
C PHE A 4 21.81 -2.53 -9.74
N LEU A 5 23.03 -2.55 -9.18
CA LEU A 5 23.23 -2.34 -7.75
C LEU A 5 23.18 -0.86 -7.36
N HIS A 6 23.37 0.06 -8.31
CA HIS A 6 23.48 1.51 -8.05
C HIS A 6 22.13 2.25 -8.07
N GLN A 7 21.13 1.71 -8.77
CA GLN A 7 19.86 2.40 -9.08
C GLN A 7 18.75 2.25 -8.03
N GLY A 8 19.05 1.73 -6.83
CA GLY A 8 18.06 1.58 -5.75
C GLY A 8 17.29 0.25 -5.71
N TYR A 9 17.59 -0.70 -6.60
CA TYR A 9 17.00 -2.05 -6.56
C TYR A 9 17.38 -2.85 -5.30
N PHE A 10 18.58 -2.61 -4.77
CA PHE A 10 19.00 -3.21 -3.50
C PHE A 10 18.12 -2.74 -2.33
N VAL A 11 17.73 -1.47 -2.33
CA VAL A 11 16.84 -0.87 -1.32
C VAL A 11 15.46 -1.51 -1.38
N LEU A 12 14.91 -1.71 -2.59
CA LEU A 12 13.65 -2.44 -2.79
C LEU A 12 13.70 -3.84 -2.17
N PHE A 13 14.77 -4.59 -2.46
CA PHE A 13 14.92 -5.94 -1.93
C PHE A 13 14.99 -5.93 -0.40
N LEU A 14 15.71 -4.97 0.18
CA LEU A 14 15.83 -4.81 1.62
C LEU A 14 14.48 -4.44 2.28
N ILE A 15 13.71 -3.53 1.67
CA ILE A 15 12.34 -3.19 2.10
C ILE A 15 11.43 -4.41 2.09
N ILE A 16 11.41 -5.18 1.00
CA ILE A 16 10.55 -6.36 0.86
C ILE A 16 10.94 -7.43 1.87
N THR A 17 12.24 -7.72 1.99
CA THR A 17 12.76 -8.75 2.90
C THR A 17 12.47 -8.40 4.35
N LEU A 18 12.81 -7.19 4.79
CA LEU A 18 12.53 -6.73 6.16
C LEU A 18 11.02 -6.64 6.42
N GLY A 19 10.25 -6.15 5.45
CA GLY A 19 8.80 -6.05 5.52
C GLY A 19 8.13 -7.40 5.74
N ILE A 20 8.53 -8.45 4.99
CA ILE A 20 7.96 -9.80 5.14
C ILE A 20 8.37 -10.42 6.48
N ILE A 21 9.63 -10.25 6.90
CA ILE A 21 10.11 -10.75 8.20
C ILE A 21 9.28 -10.11 9.32
N ILE A 22 9.21 -8.78 9.35
CA ILE A 22 8.45 -8.03 10.36
C ILE A 22 6.95 -8.33 10.27
N GLY A 23 6.40 -8.50 9.06
CA GLY A 23 4.98 -8.79 8.85
C GLY A 23 4.55 -10.17 9.36
N ASN A 24 5.46 -11.15 9.33
CA ASN A 24 5.23 -12.50 9.88
C ASN A 24 5.38 -12.57 11.40
N LEU A 25 6.00 -11.57 12.05
CA LEU A 25 6.05 -11.52 13.51
C LEU A 25 4.65 -11.27 14.06
N LYS A 26 4.06 -12.31 14.67
CA LYS A 26 2.79 -12.21 15.39
C LYS A 26 3.04 -11.66 16.78
N VAL A 27 2.57 -10.43 17.03
CA VAL A 27 2.60 -9.83 18.37
C VAL A 27 1.18 -9.87 18.93
N LYS A 28 0.98 -10.59 20.05
CA LYS A 28 -0.32 -10.69 20.75
C LYS A 28 -1.50 -11.12 19.85
N GLY A 29 -1.25 -11.95 18.84
CA GLY A 29 -2.27 -12.44 17.91
C GLY A 29 -2.58 -11.52 16.71
N PHE A 30 -1.94 -10.35 16.63
CA PHE A 30 -2.02 -9.45 15.48
C PHE A 30 -0.77 -9.59 14.59
N SER A 31 -0.97 -9.68 13.28
CA SER A 31 0.09 -9.69 12.27
C SER A 31 -0.16 -8.59 11.25
N LEU A 32 0.89 -7.83 10.92
CA LEU A 32 0.82 -6.77 9.90
C LEU A 32 0.84 -7.31 8.47
N ASP A 33 1.29 -8.56 8.26
CA ASP A 33 1.30 -9.23 6.95
C ASP A 33 1.93 -8.33 5.86
N SER A 34 1.28 -8.17 4.71
CA SER A 34 1.70 -7.31 3.60
C SER A 34 1.79 -5.81 3.96
N SER A 35 1.04 -5.34 4.96
CA SER A 35 1.08 -3.92 5.38
C SER A 35 2.42 -3.55 6.00
N ALA A 36 3.12 -4.50 6.62
CA ALA A 36 4.46 -4.27 7.19
C ALA A 36 5.47 -3.81 6.14
N VAL A 37 5.34 -4.26 4.89
CA VAL A 37 6.22 -3.85 3.79
C VAL A 37 6.11 -2.36 3.53
N ILE A 38 4.90 -1.79 3.58
CA ILE A 38 4.66 -0.36 3.40
C ILE A 38 5.24 0.45 4.57
N PHE A 39 5.07 -0.03 5.81
CA PHE A 39 5.65 0.64 6.98
C PHE A 39 7.18 0.68 6.94
N VAL A 40 7.81 -0.44 6.56
CA VAL A 40 9.27 -0.50 6.38
C VAL A 40 9.73 0.41 5.25
N ALA A 41 8.99 0.46 4.13
CA ALA A 41 9.29 1.37 3.02
C ALA A 41 9.24 2.84 3.45
N LEU A 42 8.22 3.24 4.22
CA LEU A 42 8.09 4.60 4.74
C LEU A 42 9.20 4.95 5.74
N LEU A 43 9.53 4.02 6.63
CA LEU A 43 10.59 4.19 7.62
C LEU A 43 11.94 4.37 6.94
N LEU A 44 12.31 3.50 6.00
CA LEU A 44 13.55 3.62 5.25
C LEU A 44 13.54 4.84 4.32
N GLY A 45 12.40 5.19 3.73
CA GLY A 45 12.23 6.42 2.96
C GLY A 45 12.51 7.68 3.80
N HIS A 46 12.10 7.70 5.07
CA HIS A 46 12.41 8.79 5.99
C HIS A 46 13.92 8.93 6.27
N PHE A 47 14.67 7.82 6.23
CA PHE A 47 16.14 7.84 6.36
C PHE A 47 16.87 8.19 5.06
N GLY A 48 16.16 8.51 3.97
CA GLY A 48 16.75 8.93 2.69
C GLY A 48 17.04 7.78 1.73
N PHE A 49 16.54 6.57 2.00
CA PHE A 49 16.62 5.47 1.05
C PHE A 49 15.57 5.64 -0.06
N THR A 50 16.03 5.70 -1.30
CA THR A 50 15.16 5.88 -2.47
C THR A 50 14.98 4.57 -3.24
N VAL A 51 13.74 4.31 -3.62
CA VAL A 51 13.32 3.21 -4.49
C VAL A 51 13.29 3.71 -5.94
N PRO A 52 13.65 2.89 -6.94
CA PRO A 52 13.52 3.26 -8.35
C PRO A 52 12.11 3.78 -8.68
N SER A 53 12.05 4.90 -9.41
CA SER A 53 10.82 5.65 -9.66
C SER A 53 9.75 4.84 -10.40
N GLU A 54 10.18 3.87 -11.21
CA GLU A 54 9.35 2.93 -11.94
C GLU A 54 8.54 2.06 -10.97
N PHE A 55 9.18 1.54 -9.91
CA PHE A 55 8.51 0.69 -8.93
C PHE A 55 7.61 1.46 -7.98
N GLN A 56 7.98 2.70 -7.65
CA GLN A 56 7.10 3.59 -6.89
C GLN A 56 5.82 3.88 -7.68
N THR A 57 5.95 4.23 -8.96
CA THR A 57 4.81 4.54 -9.83
C THR A 57 3.94 3.32 -10.06
N LEU A 58 4.54 2.16 -10.37
CA LEU A 58 3.81 0.90 -10.53
C LEU A 58 3.11 0.48 -9.25
N GLY A 59 3.78 0.55 -8.10
CA GLY A 59 3.20 0.18 -6.80
C GLY A 59 2.00 1.05 -6.44
N LEU A 60 2.11 2.37 -6.62
CA LEU A 60 1.01 3.30 -6.40
C LEU A 60 -0.15 3.06 -7.39
N LEU A 61 0.16 2.84 -8.67
CA LEU A 61 -0.84 2.57 -9.70
C LEU A 61 -1.62 1.29 -9.39
N LEU A 62 -0.93 0.21 -9.02
CA LEU A 62 -1.58 -1.04 -8.61
C LEU A 62 -2.42 -0.87 -7.33
N PHE A 63 -1.91 -0.12 -6.35
CA PHE A 63 -2.62 0.17 -5.10
C PHE A 63 -3.94 0.93 -5.36
N ILE A 64 -3.88 2.03 -6.13
CA ILE A 64 -5.08 2.81 -6.50
C ILE A 64 -6.03 1.96 -7.34
N PHE A 65 -5.52 1.15 -8.26
CA PHE A 65 -6.34 0.25 -9.09
C PHE A 65 -7.12 -0.76 -8.24
N THR A 66 -6.44 -1.42 -7.29
CA THR A 66 -7.08 -2.37 -6.38
C THR A 66 -8.11 -1.69 -5.47
N ILE A 67 -7.78 -0.52 -4.91
CA ILE A 67 -8.74 0.26 -4.11
C ILE A 67 -9.94 0.66 -4.95
N GLY A 68 -9.74 1.11 -6.18
CA GLY A 68 -10.82 1.49 -7.09
C GLY A 68 -11.78 0.34 -7.37
N ILE A 69 -11.26 -0.86 -7.62
CA ILE A 69 -12.08 -2.06 -7.83
C ILE A 69 -12.83 -2.47 -6.56
N GLN A 70 -12.20 -2.43 -5.39
CA GLN A 70 -12.87 -2.79 -4.12
C GLN A 70 -13.91 -1.75 -3.69
N ALA A 71 -13.60 -0.46 -3.87
CA ALA A 71 -14.48 0.65 -3.50
C ALA A 71 -15.66 0.82 -4.47
N GLY A 72 -15.51 0.43 -5.74
CA GLY A 72 -16.54 0.53 -6.78
C GLY A 72 -17.91 -0.01 -6.35
N PRO A 73 -18.07 -1.32 -6.07
CA PRO A 73 -19.34 -1.89 -5.66
C PRO A 73 -19.82 -1.33 -4.32
N GLY A 74 -18.93 -1.15 -3.34
CA GLY A 74 -19.30 -0.61 -2.03
C GLY A 74 -19.84 0.82 -2.09
N PHE A 75 -19.27 1.66 -2.95
CA PHE A 75 -19.75 3.02 -3.20
C PHE A 75 -21.14 3.01 -3.87
N VAL A 76 -21.33 2.16 -4.90
CA VAL A 76 -22.62 2.07 -5.61
C VAL A 76 -23.72 1.51 -4.68
N ASP A 77 -23.42 0.47 -3.91
CA ASP A 77 -24.35 -0.10 -2.94
C ASP A 77 -24.73 0.91 -1.85
N ALA A 78 -23.74 1.65 -1.33
CA ALA A 78 -23.97 2.70 -0.34
C ALA A 78 -24.81 3.84 -0.93
N PHE A 79 -24.52 4.25 -2.17
CA PHE A 79 -25.27 5.30 -2.86
C PHE A 79 -26.72 4.89 -3.10
N LEU A 80 -26.99 3.66 -3.54
CA LEU A 80 -28.35 3.17 -3.75
C LEU A 80 -29.13 3.02 -2.43
N LYS A 81 -28.49 2.49 -1.39
CA LYS A 81 -29.15 2.21 -0.10
C LYS A 81 -29.39 3.46 0.73
N TYR A 82 -28.42 4.37 0.76
CA TYR A 82 -28.46 5.55 1.62
C TYR A 82 -28.71 6.84 0.86
N GLY A 83 -28.53 6.88 -0.47
CA GLY A 83 -28.68 8.10 -1.26
C GLY A 83 -30.05 8.76 -1.11
N ARG A 84 -31.14 7.99 -1.12
CA ARG A 84 -32.48 8.54 -0.87
C ARG A 84 -32.66 9.04 0.56
N LYS A 85 -32.08 8.35 1.54
CA LYS A 85 -32.16 8.74 2.97
C LYS A 85 -31.34 10.00 3.26
N LEU A 86 -30.17 10.12 2.62
CA LEU A 86 -29.28 11.28 2.69
C LEU A 86 -29.89 12.49 1.97
N MET A 87 -30.50 12.28 0.80
CA MET A 87 -31.18 13.34 0.05
C MET A 87 -32.36 13.93 0.85
N VAL A 88 -33.14 13.10 1.54
CA VAL A 88 -34.25 13.57 2.39
C VAL A 88 -33.76 14.19 3.70
N LEU A 89 -32.60 13.79 4.23
CA LEU A 89 -32.03 14.40 5.43
C LEU A 89 -31.45 15.81 5.17
N CYS A 90 -30.92 16.02 3.95
CA CYS A 90 -30.31 17.28 3.54
C CYS A 90 -31.33 18.33 3.03
N LEU A 91 -32.58 17.93 2.78
CA LEU A 91 -33.67 18.79 2.34
C LEU A 91 -34.53 19.20 3.54
#